data_AF-A0A6S7KTD0-F1
#
_entry.id   AF-A0A6S7KTD0-F1
#
_cell.length_a   1.000
_cell.length_b   1.000
_cell.length_c   1.000
_cell.angle_alpha   90.00
_cell.angle_beta   90.00
_cell.angle_gamma   90.00
#
_symmetry.space_group_name_H-M   'P 1'
#
loop_
_entity.id
_entity.type
_entity.pdbx_description
1 polymer ?
#
loop_
_entity_poly.entity_id
_entity_poly.type
_entity_poly.pdbx_seq_one_letter_code
_entity_poly.pdbx_strand_id
1 'polypeptide(L)'
;ANSEVERFNRTVEKAIRAANVEGKNWKEELDVFLLNYCSTPHCTTGKPPAVLLFGRNIRNKISVPPASTPADDIPVTVRQHDRERKEKIKSYADDHNRASSFSVSLGKQNCRRPMIRSRTLSKKRKGPVCYCNDPLNDRL
;
A
#
# COMPACT_ATOMS: atom_id res chain seq x y z
N ALA A 1 2.22 -2.60 10.60
CA ALA A 1 1.56 -3.21 9.44
C ALA A 1 0.20 -2.53 9.26
N ASN A 2 -0.18 -2.15 8.03
CA ASN A 2 -1.43 -1.47 7.56
C ASN A 2 -1.18 -0.29 6.59
N SER A 3 0.07 -0.08 6.15
CA SER A 3 0.46 1.05 5.29
C SER A 3 -0.32 1.12 3.97
N GLU A 4 -0.63 -0.01 3.35
CA GLU A 4 -1.39 -0.05 2.08
C GLU A 4 -2.83 0.40 2.28
N VAL A 5 -3.50 -0.07 3.34
CA VAL A 5 -4.86 0.35 3.71
C VAL A 5 -4.91 1.84 4.04
N GLU A 6 -3.93 2.35 4.79
CA GLU A 6 -3.82 3.78 5.09
C GLU A 6 -3.68 4.62 3.82
N ARG A 7 -2.93 4.15 2.82
CA ARG A 7 -2.76 4.83 1.54
C ARG A 7 -4.04 4.82 0.71
N PHE A 8 -4.76 3.69 0.70
CA PHE A 8 -6.06 3.58 0.06
C PHE A 8 -7.06 4.55 0.69
N ASN A 9 -7.19 4.56 2.02
CA ASN A 9 -8.10 5.44 2.74
C ASN A 9 -7.84 6.92 2.45
N ARG A 10 -6.57 7.35 2.37
CA ARG A 10 -6.21 8.71 1.96
C ARG A 10 -6.72 9.07 0.57
N THR A 11 -6.76 8.11 -0.34
CA THR A 11 -7.20 8.33 -1.73
C THR A 11 -8.72 8.43 -1.79
N VAL A 12 -9.42 7.55 -1.08
CA VAL A 12 -10.88 7.60 -0.91
C VAL A 12 -11.31 8.93 -0.29
N GLU A 13 -10.63 9.36 0.77
CA GLU A 13 -10.92 10.63 1.44
C GLU A 13 -10.77 11.83 0.48
N LYS A 14 -9.73 11.82 -0.37
CA LYS A 14 -9.54 12.85 -1.40
C LYS A 14 -10.67 12.87 -2.42
N ALA A 15 -11.11 11.70 -2.90
CA ALA A 15 -12.22 11.60 -3.84
C ALA A 15 -13.52 12.15 -3.25
N ILE A 16 -13.83 11.80 -2.00
CA ILE A 16 -15.01 12.32 -1.28
C ILE A 16 -14.91 13.84 -1.09
N ARG A 17 -13.73 14.35 -0.69
CA ARG A 17 -13.51 15.80 -0.55
C ARG A 17 -13.70 16.54 -1.88
N ALA A 18 -13.23 15.98 -2.99
CA ALA A 18 -13.43 16.56 -4.31
C ALA A 18 -14.92 16.61 -4.69
N ALA A 19 -15.67 15.51 -4.48
CA ALA A 19 -17.11 15.46 -4.74
C ALA A 19 -17.89 16.51 -3.92
N ASN A 20 -17.51 16.72 -2.66
CA ASN A 20 -18.11 17.76 -1.81
C ASN A 20 -17.83 19.17 -2.33
N VAL A 21 -16.63 19.44 -2.84
CA VAL A 21 -16.28 20.76 -3.43
C VAL A 21 -17.05 21.00 -4.74
N GLU A 22 -17.27 19.96 -5.53
CA GLU A 22 -18.05 20.02 -6.77
C GLU A 22 -19.56 20.07 -6.54
N GLY A 23 -20.03 19.93 -5.29
CA GLY A 23 -21.46 19.94 -4.94
C GLY A 23 -22.22 18.67 -5.38
N LYS A 24 -21.50 17.57 -5.64
CA LYS A 24 -22.09 16.31 -6.10
C LYS A 24 -22.45 15.38 -4.94
N ASN A 25 -23.30 14.38 -5.22
CA ASN A 25 -23.57 13.31 -4.26
C ASN A 25 -22.31 12.46 -4.06
N TRP A 26 -21.70 12.55 -2.89
CA TRP A 26 -20.46 11.85 -2.57
C TRP A 26 -20.57 10.31 -2.65
N LYS A 27 -21.76 9.74 -2.46
CA LYS A 27 -21.96 8.28 -2.54
C LYS A 27 -21.86 7.79 -3.98
N GLU A 28 -22.52 8.50 -4.90
CA GLU A 28 -22.51 8.16 -6.32
C GLU A 28 -21.10 8.34 -6.91
N GLU A 29 -20.41 9.43 -6.56
CA GLU A 29 -19.03 9.65 -6.97
C GLU A 29 -18.07 8.62 -6.37
N LEU A 30 -18.33 8.15 -5.15
CA LEU A 30 -17.55 7.06 -4.55
C LEU A 30 -17.73 5.76 -5.32
N ASP A 31 -18.94 5.41 -5.74
CA ASP A 31 -19.20 4.21 -6.55
C ASP A 31 -18.50 4.28 -7.91
N VAL A 32 -18.53 5.44 -8.57
CA VAL A 32 -17.80 5.69 -9.82
C VAL A 32 -16.29 5.58 -9.59
N PHE A 33 -15.77 6.17 -8.51
CA PHE A 33 -14.37 6.08 -8.12
C PHE A 33 -13.94 4.62 -7.91
N LEU A 34 -14.72 3.83 -7.18
CA LEU A 34 -14.41 2.43 -6.90
C LEU A 34 -14.43 1.58 -8.17
N LEU A 35 -15.40 1.81 -9.06
CA LEU A 35 -15.45 1.13 -10.37
C LEU A 35 -14.19 1.40 -11.20
N ASN A 36 -13.75 2.67 -11.23
CA ASN A 36 -12.53 3.08 -11.92
C ASN A 36 -11.28 2.51 -11.25
N TYR A 37 -11.20 2.52 -9.92
CA TYR A 37 -10.11 1.91 -9.17
C TYR A 37 -9.98 0.41 -9.45
N CYS A 38 -11.08 -0.33 -9.47
CA CYS A 38 -11.09 -1.76 -9.77
C CYS A 38 -10.67 -2.11 -11.21
N SER A 39 -10.85 -1.18 -12.15
CA SER A 39 -10.60 -1.39 -13.59
C SER A 39 -9.27 -0.80 -14.07
N THR A 40 -8.57 -0.03 -13.23
CA THR A 40 -7.30 0.63 -13.60
C THR A 40 -6.10 -0.20 -13.14
N PRO A 41 -5.05 -0.36 -13.97
CA PRO A 41 -3.82 -1.02 -13.55
C PRO A 41 -3.17 -0.31 -12.35
N HIS A 42 -2.92 -1.04 -11.27
CA HIS A 42 -2.29 -0.46 -10.08
C HIS A 42 -0.77 -0.31 -10.27
N CYS A 43 -0.17 0.77 -9.76
CA CYS A 43 1.23 1.12 -10.05
C CYS A 43 2.27 0.12 -9.54
N THR A 44 1.96 -0.63 -8.49
CA THR A 44 2.86 -1.64 -7.91
C THR A 44 2.77 -2.97 -8.66
N THR A 45 1.55 -3.43 -8.97
CA THR A 45 1.27 -4.77 -9.50
C THR A 45 1.09 -4.79 -11.02
N GLY A 46 0.90 -3.64 -11.67
CA GLY A 46 0.69 -3.51 -13.11
C GLY A 46 -0.62 -4.12 -13.63
N LYS A 47 -1.48 -4.62 -12.73
CA LYS A 47 -2.74 -5.29 -13.06
C LYS A 47 -3.91 -4.62 -12.34
N PRO A 48 -5.13 -4.62 -12.92
CA PRO A 48 -6.31 -4.11 -12.26
C PRO A 48 -6.68 -4.95 -11.03
N PRO A 49 -7.13 -4.35 -9.91
CA PRO A 49 -7.58 -5.09 -8.73
C PRO A 49 -8.66 -6.14 -9.03
N ALA A 50 -9.59 -5.84 -9.94
CA ALA A 50 -10.63 -6.81 -10.33
C ALA A 50 -10.07 -8.07 -11.00
N VAL A 51 -8.98 -7.94 -11.75
CA VAL A 51 -8.29 -9.09 -12.37
C VAL A 51 -7.61 -9.93 -11.29
N LEU A 52 -7.01 -9.30 -10.28
CA LEU A 52 -6.36 -10.01 -9.17
C LEU A 52 -7.35 -10.76 -8.27
N LEU A 53 -8.56 -10.20 -8.07
CA LEU A 53 -9.58 -10.78 -7.19
C LEU A 53 -10.50 -11.77 -7.91
N PHE A 54 -10.92 -11.46 -9.12
CA PHE A 54 -11.97 -12.20 -9.85
C PHE A 54 -11.47 -12.87 -11.13
N GLY A 55 -10.18 -12.71 -11.48
CA GLY A 55 -9.61 -13.28 -12.70
C GLY A 55 -10.13 -12.67 -14.01
N ARG A 56 -10.95 -11.61 -13.94
CA ARG A 56 -11.59 -10.98 -15.10
C ARG A 56 -11.51 -9.46 -15.05
N ASN A 57 -11.48 -8.84 -16.22
CA ASN A 57 -11.53 -7.38 -16.33
C ASN A 57 -12.98 -6.88 -16.29
N ILE A 58 -13.27 -5.88 -15.45
CA ILE A 58 -14.58 -5.22 -15.43
C ILE A 58 -14.65 -4.24 -16.59
N ARG A 59 -15.75 -4.25 -17.34
CA ARG A 59 -15.98 -3.30 -18.44
C ARG A 59 -16.53 -2.00 -17.85
N ASN A 60 -15.82 -0.90 -18.03
CA ASN A 60 -16.28 0.45 -17.72
C ASN A 60 -16.04 1.38 -18.92
N LYS A 61 -16.49 2.64 -18.85
CA LYS A 61 -16.37 3.61 -19.96
C LYS A 61 -14.91 3.88 -20.39
N ILE A 62 -13.95 3.55 -19.54
CA ILE A 62 -12.51 3.81 -19.72
C ILE A 62 -11.76 2.51 -20.09
N SER A 63 -12.36 1.32 -19.92
CA SER A 63 -11.68 0.05 -20.15
C SER A 63 -11.54 -0.19 -21.64
N VAL A 64 -10.32 0.01 -22.16
CA VAL A 64 -9.91 -0.59 -23.42
C VAL A 64 -9.97 -2.11 -23.24
N PRO A 65 -10.65 -2.87 -24.11
CA PRO A 65 -10.69 -4.32 -23.99
C PRO A 65 -9.24 -4.84 -24.01
N PRO A 66 -8.81 -5.63 -23.02
CA PRO A 66 -7.50 -6.27 -23.13
C PRO A 66 -7.53 -7.21 -24.33
N ALA A 67 -6.52 -7.11 -25.20
CA ALA A 67 -6.17 -8.21 -26.07
C ALA A 67 -6.01 -9.45 -25.17
N SER A 68 -6.69 -10.54 -25.51
CA SER A 68 -6.73 -11.80 -24.77
C SER A 68 -5.37 -12.14 -24.16
N THR A 69 -5.19 -11.89 -22.86
CA THR A 69 -3.99 -12.35 -22.15
C THR A 69 -4.27 -13.76 -21.64
N PRO A 70 -3.45 -14.77 -21.99
CA PRO A 70 -3.60 -16.11 -21.45
C PRO A 70 -3.51 -16.08 -19.93
N ALA A 71 -4.31 -16.92 -19.29
CA ALA A 71 -4.58 -16.91 -17.85
C ALA A 71 -3.38 -17.35 -16.99
N ASP A 72 -2.32 -17.89 -17.61
CA ASP A 72 -1.47 -18.87 -16.92
C ASP A 72 -0.31 -18.30 -16.08
N ASP A 73 -0.02 -16.99 -16.11
CA ASP A 73 1.13 -16.42 -15.37
C ASP A 73 0.83 -15.15 -14.52
N ILE A 74 -0.44 -14.80 -14.32
CA ILE A 74 -0.81 -13.59 -13.55
C ILE A 74 -0.29 -13.61 -12.09
N PRO A 75 -0.41 -14.69 -11.31
CA PRO A 75 -0.07 -14.65 -9.88
C PRO A 75 1.44 -14.49 -9.62
N VAL A 76 2.28 -15.16 -10.43
CA VAL A 76 3.73 -15.20 -10.27
C VAL A 76 4.34 -13.83 -10.63
N THR A 77 3.94 -13.28 -11.77
CA THR A 77 4.42 -11.97 -12.25
C THR A 77 4.05 -10.83 -11.31
N VAL A 78 2.83 -10.85 -10.75
CA VAL A 78 2.34 -9.84 -9.80
C VAL A 78 3.14 -9.87 -8.50
N ARG A 79 3.38 -11.06 -7.94
CA ARG A 79 4.16 -11.23 -6.70
C ARG A 79 5.60 -10.78 -6.88
N GLN A 80 6.23 -11.14 -8.00
CA GLN A 80 7.58 -10.71 -8.31
C GLN A 80 7.69 -9.18 -8.39
N HIS A 81 6.79 -8.52 -9.14
CA HIS A 81 6.76 -7.06 -9.23
C HIS A 81 6.50 -6.38 -7.88
N ASP A 82 5.57 -6.90 -7.08
CA ASP A 82 5.30 -6.36 -5.75
C ASP A 82 6.52 -6.48 -4.82
N ARG A 83 7.19 -7.64 -4.84
CA ARG A 83 8.42 -7.86 -4.08
C ARG A 83 9.52 -6.90 -4.50
N GLU A 84 9.81 -6.78 -5.79
CA GLU A 84 10.83 -5.86 -6.32
C GLU A 84 10.54 -4.39 -5.94
N ARG A 85 9.25 -3.98 -5.98
CA ARG A 85 8.84 -2.64 -5.58
C ARG A 85 9.01 -2.43 -4.07
N LYS A 86 8.64 -3.41 -3.24
CA LYS A 86 8.81 -3.37 -1.79
C LYS A 86 10.28 -3.30 -1.39
N GLU A 87 11.14 -4.08 -2.05
CA GLU A 87 12.59 -4.06 -1.85
C GLU A 87 13.18 -2.68 -2.18
N LYS A 88 12.82 -2.08 -3.33
CA LYS A 88 13.28 -0.73 -3.70
C LYS A 88 12.81 0.35 -2.73
N ILE A 89 11.56 0.28 -2.27
CA ILE A 89 11.02 1.22 -1.28
C ILE A 89 11.74 1.06 0.06
N LYS A 90 11.99 -0.19 0.47
CA LYS A 90 12.72 -0.51 1.69
C LYS A 90 14.14 0.04 1.63
N SER A 91 14.90 -0.26 0.58
CA SER A 91 16.28 0.22 0.45
C SER A 91 16.35 1.74 0.47
N TYR A 92 15.47 2.43 -0.27
CA TYR A 92 15.38 3.89 -0.24
C TYR A 92 15.06 4.44 1.16
N ALA A 93 14.11 3.81 1.86
CA ALA A 93 13.74 4.23 3.21
C ALA A 93 14.87 3.98 4.22
N ASP A 94 15.56 2.84 4.10
CA ASP A 94 16.69 2.48 4.96
C ASP A 94 17.86 3.46 4.75
N ASP A 95 18.21 3.76 3.50
CA ASP A 95 19.25 4.73 3.14
C ASP A 95 18.92 6.13 3.65
N HIS A 96 17.69 6.60 3.37
CA HIS A 96 17.24 7.92 3.79
C HIS A 96 17.19 8.07 5.31
N ASN A 97 16.85 7.01 6.04
CA ASN A 97 16.75 7.01 7.50
C ASN A 97 18.05 6.58 8.20
N ARG A 98 19.11 6.24 7.45
CA ARG A 98 20.36 5.68 7.97
C ARG A 98 20.10 4.48 8.87
N ALA A 99 19.23 3.58 8.42
CA ALA A 99 18.89 2.37 9.14
C ALA A 99 20.14 1.50 9.31
N SER A 100 20.33 0.98 10.52
CA SER A 100 21.39 0.03 10.82
C SER A 100 20.75 -1.26 11.31
N SER A 101 21.24 -2.39 10.82
CA SER A 101 20.80 -3.70 11.28
C SER A 101 21.27 -3.91 12.71
N PHE A 102 20.32 -4.05 13.65
CA PHE A 102 20.61 -4.43 15.03
C PHE A 102 20.08 -5.83 15.28
N SER A 103 20.96 -6.75 15.71
CA SER A 103 20.54 -8.08 16.16
C SER A 103 19.97 -7.97 17.57
N VAL A 104 18.66 -8.19 17.70
CA VAL A 104 18.00 -8.22 19.00
C VAL A 104 18.44 -9.48 19.74
N SER A 105 19.28 -9.32 20.76
CA SER A 105 19.68 -10.40 21.67
C SER A 105 18.58 -10.57 22.74
N LEU A 106 18.07 -11.80 22.90
CA LEU A 106 17.11 -12.15 23.94
C LEU A 106 17.71 -11.81 25.32
N GLY A 107 17.01 -10.98 26.11
CA GLY A 107 17.44 -10.55 27.45
C GLY A 107 17.74 -9.06 27.62
N LYS A 108 17.78 -8.25 26.55
CA LYS A 108 17.89 -6.79 26.69
C LYS A 108 16.52 -6.14 26.94
N GLN A 109 16.41 -5.38 28.04
CA GLN A 109 15.23 -4.59 28.37
C GLN A 109 15.11 -3.38 27.42
N ASN A 110 14.32 -3.51 26.36
CA ASN A 110 13.98 -2.37 25.50
C ASN A 110 12.79 -1.62 26.10
N CYS A 111 12.97 -0.34 26.44
CA CYS A 111 11.90 0.54 26.88
C CYS A 111 10.87 0.68 25.75
N ARG A 112 9.66 0.14 25.93
CA ARG A 112 8.57 0.33 24.98
C ARG A 112 8.13 1.79 25.03
N ARG A 113 8.02 2.41 23.85
CA ARG A 113 7.46 3.76 23.74
C ARG A 113 6.01 3.72 24.26
N PRO A 114 5.66 4.52 25.28
CA PRO A 114 4.30 4.54 25.79
C PRO A 114 3.36 5.03 24.69
N MET A 115 2.20 4.38 24.57
CA MET A 115 1.12 4.85 23.71
C MET A 115 0.66 6.22 24.26
N ILE A 116 0.86 7.27 23.48
CA ILE A 116 0.51 8.64 23.89
C ILE A 116 -1.02 8.72 23.97
N ARG A 117 -1.59 8.62 25.18
CA ARG A 117 -2.97 9.01 25.48
C ARG A 117 -3.07 10.54 25.58
N SER A 118 -3.00 11.18 24.42
CA SER A 118 -3.32 12.58 24.09
C SER A 118 -2.58 13.77 24.75
N ARG A 119 -2.44 14.81 23.90
CA ARG A 119 -2.19 16.25 24.12
C ARG A 119 -0.92 16.66 24.88
N THR A 120 0.21 16.65 24.19
CA THR A 120 1.13 17.81 24.07
C THR A 120 2.19 17.53 23.01
N LEU A 121 2.56 18.56 22.24
CA LEU A 121 3.63 18.54 21.22
C LEU A 121 5.00 18.37 21.91
N SER A 122 5.34 17.15 22.33
CA SER A 122 6.72 16.84 22.69
C SER A 122 7.52 16.58 21.41
N LYS A 123 8.56 17.40 21.20
CA LYS A 123 9.50 17.35 20.08
C LYS A 123 9.94 15.90 19.83
N LYS A 124 9.57 15.34 18.67
CA LYS A 124 10.08 14.05 18.19
C LYS A 124 11.61 14.14 18.06
N ARG A 125 12.36 13.58 19.02
CA ARG A 125 13.76 13.22 18.78
C ARG A 125 13.77 12.15 17.69
N LYS A 126 14.29 12.50 16.51
CA LYS A 126 14.56 11.55 15.42
C LYS A 126 15.79 10.72 15.85
N GLY A 127 15.54 9.62 16.56
CA GLY A 127 16.53 8.56 16.73
C GLY A 127 16.54 7.62 15.51
N PRO A 128 17.58 6.79 15.35
CA PRO A 128 17.64 5.81 14.27
C PRO A 128 16.43 4.87 14.33
N VAL A 129 15.83 4.59 13.17
CA VAL A 129 14.69 3.67 13.05
C VAL A 129 15.25 2.27 12.85
N CYS A 130 15.08 1.39 13.83
CA CYS A 130 15.47 -0.02 13.74
C CYS A 130 14.28 -0.83 13.22
N TYR A 131 14.48 -1.62 12.16
CA TYR A 131 13.51 -2.61 11.71
C TYR A 131 14.01 -4.02 12.03
N CYS A 132 13.12 -4.88 12.53
CA CYS A 132 13.37 -6.31 12.59
C CYS A 132 13.23 -6.86 11.17
N ASN A 133 14.27 -7.49 10.64
CA ASN A 133 14.13 -8.33 9.46
C ASN A 133 13.54 -9.67 9.92
N ASP A 134 12.26 -9.91 9.64
CA ASP A 134 11.65 -11.23 9.84
C ASP A 134 12.01 -12.12 8.63
N PRO A 135 12.82 -13.19 8.81
CA PRO A 135 13.20 -14.11 7.73
C PRO A 135 12.05 -15.03 7.28
N LEU A 136 10.83 -14.84 7.82
CA LEU A 136 9.65 -15.66 7.52
C LEU A 136 8.81 -15.13 6.35
N ASN A 137 9.10 -13.95 5.80
CA ASN A 137 8.31 -13.37 4.71
C ASN A 137 8.82 -13.76 3.30
N ASP A 138 9.88 -14.58 3.20
CA ASP A 138 10.45 -15.07 1.94
C ASP A 138 9.89 -16.45 1.51
N ARG A 139 8.80 -16.94 2.13
CA ARG A 139 8.23 -18.27 1.86
C ARG A 139 6.75 -18.31 1.45
N LEU A 140 6.17 -17.23 0.93
CA LEU A 140 4.82 -17.29 0.31
C LEU A 140 4.66 -16.48 -0.96
#